data_AF-A0A7S1S861-F1
#
_entry.id   AF-A0A7S1S861-F1
#
_cell.length_a   1.000
_cell.length_b   1.000
_cell.length_c   1.000
_cell.angle_alpha   90.00
_cell.angle_beta   90.00
_cell.angle_gamma   90.00
#
_symmetry.space_group_name_H-M   'P 1'
#
loop_
_entity.id
_entity.type
_entity.pdbx_description
1 polymer ?
#
loop_
_entity_poly.entity_id
_entity_poly.type
_entity_poly.pdbx_seq_one_letter_code
_entity_poly.pdbx_strand_id
1 'polypeptide(L)'
;MFDAELKHGRMAMLAFAGFAGAELFHEALAEKLGLPDLIADNGCTPTFLNGGLSEPFLQASLVPMLVLATFLELNKPLNAPLPGYYGFDPLGFSEVQFSDFARSLLRSDIVWVAEAEMKHGRVAMLAVVWCLFQ
;
A
#
# COMPACT_ATOMS: atom_id res chain seq x y z
N MET A 1 -7.04 -12.55 15.11
CA MET A 1 -7.90 -12.09 14.00
C MET A 1 -7.61 -10.63 13.65
N PHE A 2 -7.64 -9.71 14.61
CA PHE A 2 -7.35 -8.28 14.38
C PHE A 2 -5.98 -8.01 13.73
N ASP A 3 -4.91 -8.67 14.18
CA ASP A 3 -3.57 -8.55 13.57
C ASP A 3 -3.52 -8.87 12.08
N ALA A 4 -4.29 -9.88 11.66
CA ALA A 4 -4.33 -10.27 10.25
C ALA A 4 -5.03 -9.20 9.43
N GLU A 5 -6.16 -8.69 9.90
CA GLU A 5 -6.90 -7.62 9.22
C GLU A 5 -6.03 -6.37 9.03
N LEU A 6 -5.31 -5.95 10.08
CA LEU A 6 -4.43 -4.80 10.03
C LEU A 6 -3.29 -4.98 9.01
N LYS A 7 -2.65 -6.17 9.00
CA LYS A 7 -1.58 -6.49 8.04
C LYS A 7 -2.09 -6.45 6.60
N HIS A 8 -3.23 -7.09 6.32
CA HIS A 8 -3.81 -7.07 4.98
C HIS A 8 -4.26 -5.66 4.58
N GLY A 9 -4.76 -4.86 5.53
CA GLY A 9 -5.20 -3.49 5.28
C GLY A 9 -4.04 -2.59 4.87
N ARG A 10 -2.92 -2.65 5.58
CA ARG A 10 -1.69 -1.91 5.23
C ARG A 10 -1.14 -2.32 3.87
N MET A 11 -1.07 -3.62 3.60
CA MET A 11 -0.63 -4.13 2.30
C MET A 11 -1.57 -3.68 1.17
N ALA A 12 -2.89 -3.71 1.39
CA ALA A 12 -3.87 -3.24 0.42
C ALA A 12 -3.76 -1.74 0.14
N MET A 13 -3.55 -0.91 1.17
CA MET A 13 -3.36 0.54 1.00
C MET A 13 -2.13 0.84 0.13
N LEU A 14 -1.01 0.16 0.37
CA LEU A 14 0.20 0.32 -0.46
C LEU A 14 0.02 -0.23 -1.88
N ALA A 15 -0.65 -1.38 -2.02
CA ALA A 15 -0.91 -1.97 -3.33
C ALA A 15 -1.79 -1.06 -4.18
N PHE A 16 -2.88 -0.52 -3.64
CA PHE A 16 -3.76 0.40 -4.36
C PHE A 16 -3.04 1.69 -4.77
N ALA A 17 -2.22 2.26 -3.88
CA ALA A 17 -1.39 3.42 -4.23
C ALA A 17 -0.40 3.10 -5.36
N GLY A 18 0.16 1.88 -5.36
CA GLY A 18 1.00 1.38 -6.45
C GLY A 18 0.25 1.27 -7.78
N PHE A 19 -0.97 0.70 -7.77
CA PHE A 19 -1.83 0.59 -8.95
C PHE A 19 -2.21 1.97 -9.52
N ALA A 20 -2.74 2.87 -8.69
CA ALA A 20 -3.12 4.21 -9.12
C ALA A 20 -1.91 5.03 -9.59
N GLY A 21 -0.76 4.88 -8.91
CA GLY A 21 0.49 5.53 -9.33
C GLY A 21 1.01 4.99 -10.65
N ALA A 22 0.94 3.67 -10.86
CA ALA A 22 1.35 3.03 -12.10
C ALA A 22 0.54 3.59 -13.29
N GLU A 23 -0.78 3.66 -13.18
CA GLU A 23 -1.65 4.19 -14.23
C GLU A 23 -1.37 5.67 -14.56
N LEU A 24 -1.07 6.49 -13.54
CA LEU A 24 -0.85 7.92 -13.74
C LEU A 24 0.56 8.28 -14.24
N PHE A 25 1.57 7.50 -13.84
CA PHE A 25 2.97 7.87 -14.06
C PHE A 25 3.68 7.02 -15.11
N HIS A 26 3.21 5.81 -15.45
CA HIS A 26 3.94 4.96 -16.39
C HIS A 26 4.05 5.56 -17.79
N GLU A 27 2.96 6.09 -18.36
CA GLU A 27 2.99 6.72 -19.68
C GLU A 27 3.98 7.89 -19.72
N ALA A 28 3.92 8.77 -18.72
CA ALA A 28 4.79 9.94 -18.62
C ALA A 28 6.27 9.60 -18.39
N LEU A 29 6.56 8.48 -17.73
CA LEU A 29 7.92 8.00 -17.49
C LEU A 29 8.47 7.25 -18.71
N ALA A 30 7.65 6.43 -19.36
CA ALA A 30 8.00 5.69 -20.57
C ALA A 30 8.35 6.65 -21.72
N GLU A 31 7.56 7.71 -21.91
CA GLU A 31 7.80 8.72 -22.93
C GLU A 31 9.11 9.50 -22.71
N LYS A 32 9.40 9.89 -21.47
CA LYS A 32 10.63 10.65 -21.15
C LYS A 32 11.91 9.82 -21.23
N LEU A 33 11.81 8.52 -20.99
CA LEU A 33 12.96 7.62 -21.00
C LEU A 33 13.10 6.86 -22.33
N GLY A 34 12.11 6.93 -23.22
CA GLY A 34 12.09 6.23 -24.50
C GLY A 34 11.98 4.71 -24.36
N LEU A 35 11.40 4.22 -23.26
CA LEU A 35 11.18 2.79 -23.02
C LEU A 35 9.82 2.36 -23.57
N PRO A 36 9.66 1.07 -23.95
CA PRO A 36 8.35 0.53 -24.27
C PRO A 36 7.42 0.64 -23.06
N ASP A 37 6.18 1.02 -23.31
CA ASP A 37 5.17 1.03 -22.26
C ASP A 37 4.79 -0.41 -21.89
N LEU A 38 4.72 -0.69 -20.59
CA LEU A 38 4.49 -2.02 -20.02
C LEU A 38 3.09 -2.15 -19.38
N ILE A 39 2.20 -1.22 -19.70
CA ILE A 39 0.80 -1.21 -19.29
C ILE A 39 0.00 -2.20 -20.17
N ALA A 40 -1.10 -2.75 -19.63
CA ALA A 40 -2.00 -3.59 -20.40
C ALA A 40 -2.73 -2.78 -21.50
N ASP A 41 -3.25 -3.46 -22.53
CA ASP A 41 -3.86 -2.84 -23.73
C ASP A 41 -5.03 -1.88 -23.45
N ASN A 42 -5.61 -1.94 -22.25
CA ASN A 42 -6.69 -1.08 -21.76
C ASN A 42 -6.21 0.13 -20.93
N GLY A 43 -4.91 0.44 -20.90
CA GLY A 43 -4.35 1.55 -20.11
C GLY A 43 -4.35 1.27 -18.60
N CYS A 44 -4.52 0.01 -18.20
CA CYS A 44 -4.60 -0.40 -16.80
C CYS A 44 -3.35 -1.18 -16.38
N THR A 45 -3.06 -1.16 -15.08
CA THR A 45 -1.88 -1.86 -14.56
C THR A 45 -1.97 -3.37 -14.85
N PRO A 46 -0.89 -4.03 -15.30
CA PRO A 46 -0.93 -5.44 -15.66
C PRO A 46 -1.23 -6.32 -14.44
N THR A 47 -2.26 -7.17 -14.55
CA THR A 47 -2.62 -8.16 -13.52
C THR A 47 -2.91 -9.52 -14.17
N PHE A 48 -3.01 -10.56 -13.35
CA PHE A 48 -3.34 -11.90 -13.86
C PHE A 48 -4.70 -11.98 -14.58
N LEU A 49 -5.67 -11.17 -14.16
CA LEU A 49 -7.04 -11.21 -14.69
C LEU A 49 -7.28 -10.12 -15.75
N ASN A 50 -6.60 -8.99 -15.63
CA ASN A 50 -6.65 -7.88 -16.59
C ASN A 50 -5.78 -8.14 -17.85
N GLY A 51 -4.73 -8.97 -17.71
CA GLY A 51 -3.77 -9.22 -18.78
C GLY A 51 -2.48 -8.40 -18.61
N GLY A 52 -1.54 -8.56 -19.55
CA GLY A 52 -0.23 -7.89 -19.52
C GLY A 52 0.82 -8.52 -18.59
N LEU A 53 0.43 -9.33 -17.62
CA LEU A 53 1.38 -10.01 -16.71
C LEU A 53 2.10 -11.22 -17.32
N SER A 54 1.78 -11.60 -18.56
CA SER A 54 2.50 -12.67 -19.30
C SER A 54 3.85 -12.22 -19.84
N GLU A 55 4.16 -10.93 -19.78
CA GLU A 55 5.44 -10.39 -20.24
C GLU A 55 6.60 -10.90 -19.36
N PRO A 56 7.63 -11.57 -19.94
CA PRO A 56 8.72 -12.17 -19.18
C PRO A 56 9.47 -11.19 -18.29
N PHE A 57 9.56 -9.93 -18.71
CA PHE A 57 10.22 -8.86 -17.95
C PHE A 57 9.45 -8.48 -16.68
N LEU A 58 8.13 -8.34 -16.76
CA LEU A 58 7.27 -8.06 -15.60
C LEU A 58 7.30 -9.21 -14.60
N GLN A 59 7.24 -10.46 -15.08
CA GLN A 59 7.33 -11.63 -14.21
C GLN A 59 8.69 -11.75 -13.53
N ALA A 60 9.78 -11.46 -14.25
CA ALA A 60 11.11 -11.45 -13.68
C ALA A 60 11.26 -10.38 -12.58
N SER A 61 10.57 -9.24 -12.71
CA SER A 61 10.60 -8.15 -11.72
C SER A 61 9.88 -8.49 -10.40
N LEU A 62 8.92 -9.42 -10.42
CA LEU A 62 8.20 -9.85 -9.23
C LEU A 62 9.06 -10.69 -8.28
N VAL A 63 10.00 -11.47 -8.83
CA VAL A 63 10.90 -12.34 -8.05
C VAL A 63 11.72 -11.56 -7.01
N PRO A 64 12.50 -10.52 -7.36
CA PRO A 64 13.25 -9.76 -6.37
C PRO A 64 12.34 -9.03 -5.36
N MET A 65 11.14 -8.59 -5.77
CA MET A 65 10.17 -7.98 -4.85
C MET A 65 9.66 -8.96 -3.80
N LEU A 66 9.36 -10.21 -4.18
CA LEU A 66 8.97 -11.27 -3.25
C LEU A 66 10.12 -11.68 -2.32
N VAL A 67 11.34 -11.75 -2.84
CA VAL A 67 12.54 -12.02 -2.03
C VAL A 67 12.77 -10.91 -1.01
N LEU A 68 12.63 -9.64 -1.41
CA LEU A 68 12.74 -8.52 -0.50
C LEU A 68 11.63 -8.53 0.57
N ALA A 69 10.38 -8.79 0.16
CA ALA A 69 9.26 -8.85 1.09
C ALA A 69 9.49 -9.94 2.15
N THR A 70 9.87 -11.15 1.74
CA THR A 70 10.16 -12.26 2.67
C THR A 70 11.34 -11.93 3.59
N PHE A 71 12.39 -11.30 3.07
CA PHE A 71 13.52 -10.85 3.88
C PHE A 71 13.10 -9.84 4.96
N LEU A 72 12.22 -8.89 4.64
CA LEU A 72 11.69 -7.94 5.61
C LEU A 72 10.77 -8.60 6.65
N GLU A 73 9.99 -9.62 6.24
CA GLU A 73 9.12 -10.36 7.15
C GLU A 73 9.91 -11.15 8.20
N LEU A 74 11.04 -11.76 7.80
CA LEU A 74 11.90 -12.54 8.71
C LEU A 74 12.59 -11.67 9.76
N ASN A 75 12.82 -10.39 9.46
CA ASN A 75 13.49 -9.45 10.37
C ASN A 75 12.52 -8.70 11.31
N LYS A 76 11.24 -9.09 11.39
CA LYS A 76 10.27 -8.40 12.25
C LYS A 76 10.53 -8.70 13.74
N PRO A 77 10.56 -7.68 14.62
CA PRO A 77 10.67 -7.89 16.07
C PRO A 77 9.39 -8.55 16.59
N LEU A 78 9.52 -9.71 17.26
CA LEU A 78 8.39 -10.53 17.71
C LEU A 78 7.65 -9.99 18.95
N ASN A 79 8.21 -9.03 19.68
CA ASN A 79 7.66 -8.58 20.96
C ASN A 79 6.98 -7.22 20.83
N ALA A 80 5.74 -7.22 20.32
CA ALA A 80 4.87 -6.05 20.33
C ALA A 80 3.87 -6.15 21.50
N PRO A 81 3.77 -5.14 22.38
CA PRO A 81 2.80 -5.13 23.48
C PRO A 81 1.35 -4.95 23.01
N LEU A 82 1.15 -4.44 21.79
CA LEU A 82 -0.16 -4.33 21.13
C LEU A 82 -0.13 -4.95 19.73
N PRO A 83 -1.24 -5.55 19.28
CA PRO A 83 -1.37 -6.05 17.92
C PRO A 83 -1.14 -4.92 16.91
N GLY A 84 -0.21 -5.12 15.96
CA GLY A 84 0.14 -4.13 14.93
C GLY A 84 1.09 -2.99 15.33
N TYR A 85 1.53 -2.93 16.59
CA TYR A 85 2.46 -1.92 17.09
C TYR A 85 3.92 -2.36 16.95
N TYR A 86 4.60 -1.88 15.91
CA TYR A 86 6.00 -2.20 15.62
C TYR A 86 7.00 -1.11 16.07
N GLY A 87 6.52 -0.08 16.79
CA GLY A 87 7.37 1.06 17.20
C GLY A 87 7.82 1.95 16.03
N PHE A 88 7.18 1.84 14.87
CA PHE A 88 7.47 2.67 13.70
C PHE A 88 6.67 3.99 13.78
N ASP A 89 7.27 5.00 14.40
CA ASP A 89 6.78 6.39 14.40
C ASP A 89 7.97 7.37 14.28
N PRO A 90 8.60 7.49 13.08
CA PRO A 90 9.74 8.39 12.89
C PRO A 90 9.35 9.88 12.93
N LEU A 91 8.06 10.20 12.80
CA LEU A 91 7.53 11.56 12.74
C LEU A 91 6.89 12.01 14.06
N GLY A 92 6.78 11.11 15.05
CA GLY A 92 6.29 11.41 16.39
C GLY A 92 4.81 11.80 16.45
N PHE A 93 3.97 11.33 15.51
CA PHE A 93 2.56 11.74 15.46
C PHE A 93 1.77 11.34 16.70
N SER A 94 2.27 10.36 17.46
CA SER A 94 1.73 10.00 18.78
C SER A 94 1.92 11.07 19.86
N GLU A 95 2.90 11.96 19.71
CA GLU A 95 3.24 13.00 20.69
C GLU A 95 2.79 14.41 20.27
N VAL A 96 2.30 14.58 19.03
CA VAL A 96 1.88 15.89 18.50
C VAL A 96 0.58 16.35 19.18
N GLN A 97 0.69 17.33 20.07
CA GLN A 97 -0.47 18.08 20.56
C GLN A 97 -0.89 19.11 19.52
N PHE A 98 -1.95 18.82 18.76
CA PHE A 98 -2.56 19.79 17.87
C PHE A 98 -3.13 20.99 18.66
N SER A 99 -3.06 22.19 18.08
CA SER A 99 -3.60 23.43 18.68
C SER A 99 -5.10 23.33 18.97
N ASP A 100 -5.62 24.07 19.95
CA ASP A 100 -7.02 23.95 20.41
C ASP A 100 -8.07 24.07 19.28
N PHE A 101 -7.80 24.88 18.26
CA PHE A 101 -8.64 24.97 17.05
C PHE A 101 -8.55 23.72 16.16
N ALA A 102 -7.35 23.21 15.94
CA ALA A 102 -7.14 21.98 15.17
C ALA A 102 -7.72 20.77 15.90
N ARG A 103 -7.68 20.74 17.25
CA ARG A 103 -8.30 19.69 18.07
C ARG A 103 -9.83 19.63 17.95
N SER A 104 -10.47 20.75 17.59
CA SER A 104 -11.90 20.82 17.27
C SER A 104 -12.26 20.25 15.89
N LEU A 105 -11.31 20.19 14.94
CA LEU A 105 -11.53 19.72 13.56
C LEU A 105 -10.91 18.34 13.30
N LEU A 106 -9.76 18.07 13.91
CA LEU A 106 -8.97 16.86 13.83
C LEU A 106 -8.84 16.31 15.26
N ARG A 107 -9.68 15.34 15.59
CA ARG A 107 -9.57 14.61 16.85
C ARG A 107 -8.33 13.72 16.79
N SER A 108 -7.19 14.23 17.25
CA SER A 108 -5.90 13.51 17.26
C SER A 108 -5.77 12.53 18.43
N ASP A 109 -6.84 11.79 18.73
CA ASP A 109 -6.74 10.72 19.72
C ASP A 109 -6.09 9.50 19.05
N ILE A 110 -5.16 8.84 19.74
CA ILE A 110 -4.47 7.63 19.23
C ILE A 110 -5.49 6.55 18.82
N VAL A 111 -6.63 6.50 19.51
CA VAL A 111 -7.75 5.61 19.20
C VAL A 111 -8.41 5.98 17.87
N TRP A 112 -8.60 7.27 17.58
CA TRP A 112 -9.19 7.72 16.32
C TRP A 112 -8.28 7.41 15.13
N VAL A 113 -6.97 7.58 15.28
CA VAL A 113 -6.00 7.24 14.23
C VAL A 113 -6.02 5.73 13.94
N ALA A 114 -6.07 4.90 14.98
CA ALA A 114 -6.19 3.45 14.82
C ALA A 114 -7.53 3.05 14.14
N GLU A 115 -8.64 3.70 14.49
CA GLU A 115 -9.93 3.50 13.83
C GLU A 115 -9.92 3.95 12.36
N ALA A 116 -9.28 5.08 12.07
CA ALA A 116 -9.12 5.60 10.72
C ALA A 116 -8.29 4.63 9.87
N GLU A 117 -7.19 4.12 10.40
CA GLU A 117 -6.36 3.11 9.73
C GLU A 117 -7.19 1.88 9.34
N MET A 118 -8.00 1.36 10.25
CA MET A 118 -8.86 0.20 9.99
C MET A 118 -9.91 0.47 8.90
N LYS A 119 -10.54 1.66 8.92
CA LYS A 119 -11.56 2.02 7.92
C LYS A 119 -10.95 2.16 6.52
N HIS A 120 -9.83 2.86 6.40
CA HIS A 120 -9.13 3.01 5.13
C HIS A 120 -8.56 1.68 4.64
N GLY A 121 -8.04 0.84 5.54
CA GLY A 121 -7.59 -0.51 5.22
C GLY A 121 -8.68 -1.38 4.58
N ARG A 122 -9.90 -1.38 5.14
CA ARG A 122 -11.04 -2.12 4.56
C ARG A 122 -11.45 -1.61 3.19
N VAL A 123 -11.52 -0.30 3.01
CA VAL A 123 -11.84 0.32 1.71
C VAL A 123 -10.76 -0.03 0.68
N ALA A 124 -9.49 0.03 1.07
CA ALA A 124 -8.37 -0.32 0.21
C ALA A 124 -8.40 -1.80 -0.20
N MET A 125 -8.76 -2.73 0.71
CA MET A 125 -8.91 -4.15 0.36
C MET A 125 -9.94 -4.33 -0.76
N LEU A 126 -11.08 -3.64 -0.71
CA LEU A 126 -12.09 -3.70 -1.76
C LEU A 126 -11.62 -3.01 -3.06
N ALA A 127 -10.91 -1.89 -2.94
CA ALA A 127 -10.37 -1.16 -4.09
C ALA A 127 -9.34 -2.00 -4.86
N VAL A 128 -8.45 -2.72 -4.17
CA VAL A 128 -7.48 -3.63 -4.82
C VAL A 128 -8.21 -4.76 -5.55
N VAL A 129 -9.28 -5.31 -4.95
CA VAL A 129 -10.09 -6.33 -5.65
C VAL A 129 -10.68 -5.77 -6.94
N TRP A 130 -11.18 -4.53 -6.92
CA TRP A 130 -11.65 -3.87 -8.15
C TRP A 130 -10.54 -3.73 -9.20
N CYS A 131 -9.36 -3.24 -8.82
CA CYS A 131 -8.22 -3.08 -9.74
C CYS A 131 -7.78 -4.40 -10.40
N LEU A 132 -8.04 -5.56 -9.77
CA LEU A 132 -7.77 -6.85 -10.39
C LEU A 132 -8.71 -7.18 -11.56
N PHE A 133 -9.95 -6.70 -11.53
CA PHE A 133 -10.98 -6.98 -12.54
C PHE A 133 -11.15 -5.88 -13.60
N GLN A 134 -10.49 -4.74 -13.41
CA GLN A 134 -10.52 -3.61 -14.34
C GLN A 134 -9.99 -3.98 -15.72
#